data_AF-A0A519UTZ0-F1
#
_entry.id   AF-A0A519UTZ0-F1
#
_cell.length_a   1.000
_cell.length_b   1.000
_cell.length_c   1.000
_cell.angle_alpha   90.00
_cell.angle_beta   90.00
_cell.angle_gamma   90.00
#
_symmetry.space_group_name_H-M   'P 1'
#
loop_
_entity.id
_entity.type
_entity.pdbx_description
1 polymer ?
#
loop_
_entity_poly.entity_id
_entity_poly.type
_entity_poly.pdbx_seq_one_letter_code
_entity_poly.pdbx_strand_id
1 'polypeptide(L)'
;MSSINPTHLEATCAELRPWLPELADGQPLPPEAAHLAAHLPACPACQAELAELRRLFQDLDALPAETPPLALRDNFLAMLEEEKAKLAPASPAGLRAQRGGQPLASL
;
A
#
# COMPACT_ATOMS: atom_id res chain seq x y z
N MET A 1 -19.98 30.16 27.89
CA MET A 1 -20.58 30.48 26.59
C MET A 1 -19.52 31.19 25.76
N SER A 2 -18.75 30.44 24.96
CA SER A 2 -17.85 31.00 23.96
C SER A 2 -18.05 30.19 22.69
N SER A 3 -18.63 30.84 21.69
CA SER A 3 -18.95 30.28 20.38
C SER A 3 -17.66 29.94 19.64
N ILE A 4 -17.48 28.67 19.28
CA ILE A 4 -16.47 28.23 18.32
C ILE A 4 -17.08 28.40 16.93
N ASN A 5 -16.45 29.23 16.10
CA ASN A 5 -16.87 29.56 14.74
C ASN A 5 -16.53 28.40 13.78
N PRO A 6 -17.48 27.82 13.00
CA PRO A 6 -17.32 26.48 12.42
C PRO A 6 -16.65 26.44 11.03
N THR A 7 -16.35 27.57 10.40
CA THR A 7 -16.06 27.60 8.95
C THR A 7 -14.65 27.21 8.53
N HIS A 8 -13.71 27.01 9.47
CA HIS A 8 -12.34 26.52 9.18
C HIS A 8 -12.07 25.11 9.72
N LEU A 9 -13.01 24.52 10.47
CA LEU A 9 -12.88 23.11 10.90
C LEU A 9 -13.20 22.14 9.75
N GLU A 10 -13.86 22.56 8.67
CA GLU A 10 -14.27 21.66 7.60
C GLU A 10 -13.19 21.47 6.51
N ALA A 11 -12.48 22.53 6.10
CA ALA A 11 -11.54 22.46 4.98
C ALA A 11 -10.31 21.60 5.30
N THR A 12 -9.62 21.85 6.42
CA THR A 12 -8.44 21.07 6.82
C THR A 12 -8.79 19.62 7.19
N CYS A 13 -9.98 19.40 7.79
CA CYS A 13 -10.50 18.04 7.98
C CYS A 13 -10.73 17.34 6.63
N ALA A 14 -11.36 18.02 5.67
CA ALA A 14 -11.64 17.46 4.35
C ALA A 14 -10.35 17.19 3.55
N GLU A 15 -9.33 18.03 3.71
CA GLU A 15 -8.01 17.85 3.11
C GLU A 15 -7.21 16.71 3.77
N LEU A 16 -7.35 16.51 5.08
CA LEU A 16 -6.67 15.43 5.81
C LEU A 16 -7.35 14.07 5.62
N ARG A 17 -8.68 14.04 5.47
CA ARG A 17 -9.47 12.80 5.41
C ARG A 17 -8.97 11.75 4.39
N PRO A 18 -8.59 12.12 3.15
CA PRO A 18 -8.06 11.17 2.17
C PRO A 18 -6.79 10.47 2.61
N TRP A 19 -6.04 11.03 3.57
CA TRP A 19 -4.77 10.49 4.07
C TRP A 19 -4.91 9.69 5.36
N LEU A 20 -6.10 9.67 5.97
CA LEU A 20 -6.33 8.96 7.24
C LEU A 20 -6.13 7.44 7.11
N PRO A 21 -6.52 6.77 6.00
CA PRO A 21 -6.23 5.35 5.81
C PRO A 21 -4.74 5.03 5.81
N GLU A 22 -3.93 5.79 5.06
CA GLU A 22 -2.49 5.62 4.98
C GLU A 22 -1.83 5.87 6.34
N LEU A 23 -2.26 6.94 7.05
CA LEU A 23 -1.82 7.22 8.42
C LEU A 23 -2.21 6.13 9.42
N ALA A 24 -3.37 5.49 9.22
CA ALA A 24 -3.83 4.39 10.05
C ALA A 24 -3.00 3.12 9.82
N ASP A 25 -2.59 2.87 8.58
CA ASP A 25 -1.68 1.80 8.16
C ASP A 25 -0.18 2.11 8.46
N GLY A 26 0.08 3.23 9.15
CA GLY A 26 1.43 3.61 9.60
C GLY A 26 2.30 4.25 8.51
N GLN A 27 1.74 4.57 7.35
CA GLN A 27 2.45 5.31 6.31
C GLN A 27 2.53 6.81 6.68
N PRO A 28 3.68 7.46 6.43
CA PRO A 28 3.82 8.90 6.67
C PRO A 28 3.00 9.69 5.64
N LEU A 29 2.59 10.91 6.01
CA LEU A 29 2.05 11.87 5.05
C LEU A 29 3.13 12.24 4.02
N PRO A 30 2.75 12.38 2.73
CA PRO A 30 3.68 12.88 1.75
C PRO A 30 4.00 14.37 2.00
N PRO A 31 5.10 14.91 1.43
CA PRO A 31 5.56 16.27 1.69
C PRO A 31 4.50 17.35 1.46
N GLU A 32 3.66 17.19 0.44
CA GLU A 32 2.56 18.09 0.10
C GLU A 32 1.49 18.16 1.19
N ALA A 33 1.26 17.08 1.94
CA ALA A 33 0.26 16.97 2.99
C ALA A 33 0.86 17.16 4.40
N ALA A 34 2.18 17.29 4.54
CA ALA A 34 2.85 17.40 5.83
C ALA A 34 2.35 18.57 6.69
N HIS A 35 1.86 19.65 6.06
CA HIS A 35 1.27 20.80 6.75
C HIS A 35 -0.01 20.44 7.53
N LEU A 36 -0.70 19.36 7.16
CA LEU A 36 -1.91 18.87 7.82
C LEU A 36 -1.61 18.12 9.11
N ALA A 37 -0.35 17.71 9.36
CA ALA A 37 0.02 16.99 10.58
C ALA A 37 -0.27 17.78 11.86
N ALA A 38 -0.18 19.11 11.81
CA ALA A 38 -0.47 19.99 12.94
C ALA A 38 -1.97 20.01 13.32
N HIS A 39 -2.86 19.66 12.39
CA HIS A 39 -4.31 19.65 12.61
C HIS A 39 -4.75 18.45 13.46
N LEU A 40 -4.16 17.28 13.23
CA LEU A 40 -4.56 16.03 13.87
C LEU A 40 -4.63 16.10 15.41
N PRO A 41 -3.63 16.59 16.16
CA PRO A 41 -3.72 16.68 17.62
C PRO A 41 -4.78 17.68 18.11
N ALA A 42 -5.20 18.63 17.27
CA ALA A 42 -6.18 19.66 17.62
C ALA A 42 -7.63 19.29 17.26
N CYS A 43 -7.87 18.21 16.51
CA CYS A 43 -9.20 17.84 16.01
C CYS A 43 -9.68 16.49 16.54
N PRO A 44 -10.63 16.46 17.50
CA PRO A 44 -11.18 15.21 18.04
C PRO A 44 -11.88 14.32 17.02
N ALA A 45 -12.51 14.92 15.99
CA ALA A 45 -13.21 14.16 14.95
C ALA A 45 -12.23 13.35 14.08
N CYS A 46 -11.16 13.98 13.58
CA CYS A 46 -10.11 13.27 12.84
C CYS A 46 -9.36 12.25 13.70
N GLN A 47 -9.20 12.52 15.00
CA GLN A 47 -8.61 11.53 15.93
C GLN A 47 -9.51 10.30 16.10
N ALA A 48 -10.82 10.49 16.21
CA ALA A 48 -11.77 9.38 16.30
C ALA A 48 -11.78 8.53 15.02
N GLU A 49 -11.85 9.17 13.85
CA GLU A 49 -11.81 8.49 12.55
C GLU A 49 -10.49 7.71 12.36
N LEU A 50 -9.35 8.31 12.72
CA LEU A 50 -8.06 7.63 12.68
C LEU A 50 -7.99 6.43 13.63
N ALA A 51 -8.58 6.54 14.83
CA ALA A 51 -8.62 5.44 15.79
C ALA A 51 -9.50 4.28 15.31
N GLU A 52 -10.63 4.57 14.67
CA GLU A 52 -11.50 3.56 14.05
C GLU A 52 -10.77 2.82 12.91
N LEU A 53 -10.10 3.57 12.02
CA LEU A 53 -9.32 2.97 10.94
C LEU A 53 -8.16 2.10 11.46
N ARG A 54 -7.44 2.56 12.50
CA ARG A 54 -6.37 1.77 13.14
C ARG A 54 -6.89 0.47 13.71
N ARG A 55 -8.06 0.50 14.34
CA ARG A 55 -8.70 -0.71 14.87
C ARG A 55 -9.07 -1.67 13.74
N LEU A 56 -9.66 -1.15 12.66
CA LEU A 56 -9.98 -1.95 11.47
C LEU A 56 -8.73 -2.64 10.90
N PHE A 57 -7.62 -1.90 10.72
CA PHE A 57 -6.37 -2.50 10.24
C PHE A 57 -5.82 -3.55 11.19
N GLN A 58 -5.85 -3.31 12.51
CA GLN A 58 -5.45 -4.32 13.50
C GLN A 58 -6.31 -5.58 13.41
N ASP A 59 -7.63 -5.45 13.21
CA ASP A 59 -8.53 -6.58 13.05
C ASP A 59 -8.22 -7.37 11.75
N LEU A 60 -7.84 -6.67 10.67
CA LEU A 60 -7.42 -7.29 9.40
C LEU A 60 -6.07 -8.01 9.54
N ASP A 61 -5.09 -7.41 10.21
CA ASP A 61 -3.78 -8.00 10.47
C ASP A 61 -3.87 -9.22 11.40
N ALA A 62 -4.87 -9.24 12.28
CA ALA A 62 -5.14 -10.36 13.18
C ALA A 62 -5.83 -11.55 12.48
N LEU A 63 -6.23 -11.42 11.22
CA LEU A 63 -6.80 -12.53 10.47
C LEU A 63 -5.78 -13.67 10.33
N PRO A 64 -6.22 -14.94 10.45
CA PRO A 64 -5.32 -16.07 10.29
C PRO A 64 -4.71 -16.07 8.89
N ALA A 65 -3.44 -16.41 8.80
CA ALA A 65 -2.78 -16.59 7.52
C ALA A 65 -3.46 -17.74 6.75
N GLU A 66 -4.03 -17.40 5.59
CA GLU A 66 -4.59 -18.38 4.69
C GLU A 66 -3.46 -19.20 4.04
N THR A 67 -3.47 -20.51 4.26
CA THR A 67 -2.51 -21.41 3.60
C THR A 67 -3.05 -21.79 2.22
N PRO A 68 -2.37 -21.42 1.12
CA PRO A 68 -2.82 -21.81 -0.20
C PRO A 68 -2.84 -23.35 -0.33
N PRO A 69 -3.81 -23.94 -1.04
CA PRO A 69 -3.82 -25.37 -1.31
C PRO A 69 -2.51 -25.80 -1.98
N LEU A 70 -1.99 -26.98 -1.64
CA LEU A 70 -0.70 -27.47 -2.17
C LEU A 70 -0.67 -27.45 -3.71
N ALA A 71 -1.79 -27.78 -4.35
CA ALA A 71 -1.92 -27.80 -5.81
C ALA A 71 -1.88 -26.40 -6.47
N LEU A 72 -2.09 -25.32 -5.72
CA LEU A 72 -2.12 -23.96 -6.29
C LEU A 72 -0.78 -23.61 -6.95
N ARG A 73 0.33 -24.01 -6.33
CA ARG A 73 1.67 -23.79 -6.87
C ARG A 73 1.85 -24.49 -8.21
N ASP A 74 1.51 -25.77 -8.26
CA ASP A 74 1.71 -26.59 -9.45
C ASP A 74 0.81 -26.10 -10.61
N ASN A 75 -0.45 -25.77 -10.31
CA ASN A 75 -1.38 -25.20 -11.27
C ASN A 75 -0.89 -23.85 -11.83
N PHE A 76 -0.39 -22.97 -10.96
CA PHE A 76 0.16 -21.68 -11.37
C PHE A 76 1.40 -21.85 -12.26
N LEU A 77 2.29 -22.78 -11.92
CA LEU A 77 3.50 -23.05 -12.71
C LEU A 77 3.14 -23.63 -14.09
N ALA A 78 2.17 -24.53 -14.17
CA ALA A 78 1.68 -25.07 -15.43
C ALA A 78 1.12 -23.94 -16.33
N MET A 79 0.24 -23.10 -15.78
CA MET A 79 -0.30 -21.92 -16.49
C MET A 79 0.82 -20.99 -16.97
N LEU A 80 1.83 -20.75 -16.11
CA LEU A 80 2.95 -19.87 -16.46
C LEU A 80 3.79 -20.43 -17.63
N GLU A 81 4.03 -21.73 -17.67
CA GLU A 81 4.75 -22.37 -18.78
C GLU A 81 3.96 -22.32 -20.09
N GLU A 82 2.64 -22.48 -20.04
CA GLU A 82 1.79 -22.29 -21.22
C GLU A 82 1.88 -20.86 -21.77
N GLU A 83 1.83 -19.84 -20.91
CA GLU A 83 1.98 -18.44 -21.33
C GLU A 83 3.36 -18.15 -21.91
N LYS A 84 4.43 -18.68 -21.30
CA LYS A 84 5.79 -18.57 -21.86
C LYS A 84 5.90 -19.23 -23.23
N ALA A 85 5.28 -20.38 -23.43
CA ALA A 85 5.28 -21.08 -24.72
C ALA A 85 4.56 -20.25 -25.81
N LYS A 86 3.46 -19.56 -25.46
CA LYS A 86 2.76 -18.62 -26.36
C LYS A 86 3.62 -17.41 -26.73
N LEU A 87 4.45 -16.94 -25.81
CA LEU A 87 5.35 -15.79 -26.00
C LEU A 87 6.67 -16.15 -26.71
N ALA A 88 7.12 -17.40 -26.60
CA ALA A 88 8.36 -17.90 -27.22
C ALA A 88 8.50 -17.59 -28.73
N PRO A 89 7.46 -17.70 -29.59
CA PRO A 89 7.57 -17.34 -31.01
C PRO A 89 7.72 -15.84 -31.26
N ALA A 90 7.45 -14.98 -30.28
CA ALA A 90 7.59 -13.52 -30.37
C ALA A 90 8.85 -12.99 -29.66
N SER A 91 9.61 -13.85 -28.97
CA SER A 91 10.79 -13.44 -28.24
C SER A 91 11.96 -13.22 -29.21
N PRO A 92 12.51 -11.99 -29.35
CA PRO A 92 13.72 -11.78 -30.13
C PRO A 92 14.85 -12.62 -29.52
N ALA A 93 15.35 -13.59 -30.29
CA ALA A 93 16.53 -14.34 -29.93
C ALA A 93 17.70 -13.36 -29.70
N GLY A 94 18.11 -13.16 -28.44
CA GLY A 94 19.27 -12.32 -28.12
C GLY A 94 19.11 -11.30 -26.99
N LEU A 95 17.93 -11.09 -26.41
CA LEU A 95 17.84 -10.22 -25.22
C LEU A 95 18.40 -10.92 -23.98
N ARG A 96 19.67 -10.65 -23.67
CA ARG A 96 20.29 -10.99 -22.38
C ARG A 96 19.77 -10.04 -21.30
N ALA A 97 18.97 -10.55 -20.38
CA ALA A 97 18.65 -9.84 -19.16
C ALA A 97 19.92 -9.68 -18.31
N GLN A 98 20.47 -8.46 -18.25
CA GLN A 98 21.52 -8.12 -17.30
C GLN A 98 20.89 -7.97 -15.91
N ARG A 99 20.91 -9.03 -15.09
CA ARG A 99 20.77 -8.85 -13.64
C ARG A 99 22.10 -8.32 -13.10
N GLY A 100 22.22 -7.00 -12.99
CA GLY A 100 23.26 -6.37 -12.17
C GLY A 100 24.70 -6.43 -12.67
N GLY A 101 24.96 -6.39 -13.98
CA GLY A 101 26.21 -5.85 -14.53
C GLY A 101 27.56 -6.46 -14.10
N GLN A 102 27.63 -7.69 -13.58
CA GLN A 102 28.92 -8.39 -13.40
C GLN A 102 28.94 -9.79 -14.03
N PRO A 103 29.90 -10.08 -14.92
CA PRO A 103 30.17 -11.45 -15.36
C PRO A 103 30.82 -12.25 -14.22
N LEU A 104 30.33 -13.47 -13.96
CA LEU A 104 31.01 -14.44 -13.12
C LEU A 104 32.31 -14.85 -13.82
N ALA A 105 33.45 -14.48 -13.23
CA ALA A 105 34.76 -14.93 -13.70
C ALA A 105 34.89 -16.44 -13.50
N SER A 106 35.15 -17.16 -14.58
CA SER A 106 35.51 -18.58 -14.53
C SER A 106 36.91 -18.73 -13.93
N LEU A 107 37.04 -19.57 -12.91
CA LEU A 107 38.31 -20.17 -12.49
C LEU A 107 38.65 -21.36 -13.39
#